data_AF-A0A353WYY2-F1
#
_entry.id   AF-A0A353WYY2-F1
#
_cell.length_a   1.000
_cell.length_b   1.000
_cell.length_c   1.000
_cell.angle_alpha   90.00
_cell.angle_beta   90.00
_cell.angle_gamma   90.00
#
_symmetry.space_group_name_H-M   'P 1'
#
loop_
_entity.id
_entity.type
_entity.pdbx_description
1 polymer ?
#
loop_
_entity_poly.entity_id
_entity_poly.type
_entity_poly.pdbx_seq_one_letter_code
_entity_poly.pdbx_strand_id
1 'polypeptide(L)'
;MLKSKIGTVNSYALGIWRRKERYLEDGKYEIDNNWVENHIRPTALGRKNYLFAGSHDSAQRAAMIYSLLATCKKNNVGPSAWLTDVLAKIQDQPINKIEELLPGK
;
A
#
# COMPACT_ATOMS: atom_id res chain seq x y z
N MET A 1 -3.19 -6.97 -38.33
CA MET A 1 -4.39 -7.03 -37.46
C MET A 1 -4.81 -5.60 -37.14
N LEU A 2 -6.04 -5.21 -37.50
CA LEU A 2 -6.60 -3.90 -37.13
C LEU A 2 -6.50 -3.72 -35.61
N LYS A 3 -5.91 -2.60 -35.16
CA LYS A 3 -5.80 -2.23 -33.73
C LYS A 3 -7.18 -1.80 -33.19
N SER A 4 -8.15 -2.70 -33.20
CA SER A 4 -9.42 -2.51 -32.49
C SER A 4 -9.16 -2.54 -30.98
N LYS A 5 -9.89 -1.72 -30.20
CA LYS A 5 -9.81 -1.73 -28.73
C LYS A 5 -10.01 -3.14 -28.17
N ILE A 6 -10.93 -3.91 -28.74
CA ILE A 6 -11.21 -5.30 -28.35
C ILE A 6 -9.99 -6.20 -28.65
N GLY A 7 -9.38 -6.05 -29.82
CA GLY A 7 -8.19 -6.80 -30.21
C GLY A 7 -7.02 -6.55 -29.25
N THR A 8 -6.81 -5.30 -28.83
CA THR A 8 -5.77 -4.94 -27.85
C THR A 8 -6.04 -5.56 -26.48
N VAL A 9 -7.29 -5.49 -25.98
CA VAL A 9 -7.67 -6.09 -24.69
C VAL A 9 -7.49 -7.61 -24.71
N ASN A 10 -7.89 -8.29 -25.78
CA ASN A 10 -7.71 -9.73 -25.93
C ASN A 10 -6.23 -10.12 -25.94
N SER A 11 -5.40 -9.44 -26.73
CA SER A 11 -3.96 -9.71 -26.77
C SER A 11 -3.29 -9.47 -25.40
N TYR A 12 -3.71 -8.43 -24.67
CA TYR A 12 -3.23 -8.18 -23.31
C TYR A 12 -3.64 -9.29 -22.34
N ALA A 13 -4.92 -9.68 -22.35
CA ALA A 13 -5.45 -10.74 -21.49
C ALA A 13 -4.74 -12.07 -21.73
N LEU A 14 -4.51 -12.44 -23.00
CA LEU A 14 -3.76 -13.62 -23.38
C LEU A 14 -2.31 -13.58 -22.89
N GLY A 15 -1.65 -12.41 -22.99
CA GLY A 15 -0.28 -12.22 -22.52
C GLY A 15 -0.09 -12.41 -21.01
N ILE A 16 -1.13 -12.22 -20.21
CA ILE A 16 -1.10 -12.39 -18.75
C ILE A 16 -1.82 -13.65 -18.26
N TRP A 17 -2.35 -14.48 -19.17
CA TRP A 17 -3.25 -15.61 -18.87
C TRP A 17 -2.64 -16.58 -17.85
N ARG A 18 -1.40 -17.02 -18.09
CA ARG A 18 -0.68 -17.93 -17.19
C ARG A 18 -0.49 -17.37 -15.78
N ARG A 19 -0.40 -16.04 -15.63
CA ARG A 19 -0.36 -15.40 -14.30
C ARG A 19 -1.74 -15.40 -13.65
N LYS A 20 -2.80 -15.22 -14.43
CA LYS A 20 -4.18 -15.20 -13.95
C LYS A 20 -4.66 -16.58 -13.50
N GLU A 21 -4.14 -17.67 -14.06
CA GLU A 21 -4.51 -19.04 -13.65
C GLU A 21 -3.84 -19.53 -12.37
N ARG A 22 -2.87 -18.80 -11.79
CA ARG A 22 -2.12 -19.25 -10.61
C ARG A 22 -2.96 -19.57 -9.38
N TYR A 23 -4.17 -19.01 -9.26
CA TYR A 23 -5.09 -19.37 -8.18
C TYR A 23 -5.61 -20.81 -8.29
N LEU A 24 -5.53 -21.42 -9.48
CA LEU A 24 -5.84 -22.84 -9.69
C LEU A 24 -4.72 -23.75 -9.17
N GLU A 25 -3.50 -23.22 -9.04
CA GLU A 25 -2.30 -23.97 -8.61
C GLU A 25 -2.06 -23.87 -7.09
N ASP A 26 -2.41 -22.74 -6.46
CA ASP A 26 -2.26 -22.50 -5.01
C ASP A 26 -3.48 -21.77 -4.43
N GLY A 27 -4.18 -22.44 -3.51
CA GLY A 27 -5.38 -21.93 -2.84
C GLY A 27 -5.14 -20.75 -1.89
N LYS A 28 -3.89 -20.31 -1.70
CA LYS A 28 -3.57 -19.04 -1.02
C LYS A 28 -3.90 -17.82 -1.87
N TYR A 29 -4.02 -17.97 -3.19
CA TYR A 29 -4.36 -16.87 -4.09
C TYR A 29 -5.87 -16.82 -4.31
N GLU A 30 -6.44 -15.62 -4.21
CA GLU A 30 -7.82 -15.37 -4.62
C GLU A 30 -7.90 -15.24 -6.15
N ILE A 31 -9.06 -15.60 -6.72
CA ILE A 31 -9.34 -15.48 -8.16
C ILE A 31 -9.35 -14.01 -8.62
N ASP A 32 -9.74 -13.11 -7.73
CA ASP A 32 -9.78 -11.68 -7.94
C ASP A 32 -8.80 -10.94 -7.01
N ASN A 33 -8.59 -9.67 -7.30
CA ASN A 33 -7.74 -8.78 -6.52
C ASN A 33 -8.55 -7.71 -5.78
N ASN A 34 -9.86 -7.92 -5.60
CA ASN A 34 -10.77 -6.92 -5.04
C ASN A 34 -10.34 -6.49 -3.64
N TRP A 35 -9.86 -7.44 -2.82
CA TRP A 35 -9.31 -7.13 -1.51
C TRP A 35 -8.14 -6.13 -1.62
N VAL A 36 -7.16 -6.38 -2.48
CA VAL A 36 -5.99 -5.51 -2.69
C VAL A 36 -6.42 -4.15 -3.25
N GLU A 37 -7.32 -4.13 -4.23
CA GLU A 37 -7.84 -2.90 -4.83
C GLU A 37 -8.58 -2.02 -3.82
N ASN A 38 -9.39 -2.64 -2.96
CA ASN A 38 -10.08 -1.95 -1.87
C ASN A 38 -9.08 -1.35 -0.86
N HIS A 39 -7.98 -2.06 -0.55
CA HIS A 39 -6.95 -1.58 0.37
C HIS A 39 -6.12 -0.43 -0.19
N ILE A 40 -5.84 -0.41 -1.49
CA ILE A 40 -5.06 0.68 -2.13
C ILE A 40 -5.93 1.89 -2.51
N ARG A 41 -7.25 1.73 -2.63
CA ARG A 41 -8.18 2.79 -3.05
C ARG A 41 -8.05 4.08 -2.21
N PRO A 42 -7.98 4.05 -0.87
CA PRO A 42 -7.80 5.26 -0.06
C PRO A 42 -6.55 6.04 -0.44
N THR A 43 -5.42 5.36 -0.66
CA THR A 43 -4.16 5.99 -1.10
C THR A 43 -4.31 6.59 -2.52
N ALA A 44 -4.99 5.88 -3.42
CA ALA A 44 -5.24 6.33 -4.79
C ALA A 44 -6.23 7.52 -4.87
N LEU A 45 -7.13 7.65 -3.90
CA LEU A 45 -8.00 8.83 -3.75
C LEU A 45 -7.23 9.98 -3.11
N GLY A 46 -6.49 9.71 -2.03
CA GLY A 46 -5.70 10.68 -1.29
C GLY A 46 -4.65 11.39 -2.13
N ARG A 47 -4.05 10.71 -3.13
CA ARG A 47 -3.04 11.32 -4.02
C ARG A 47 -3.50 12.59 -4.73
N LYS A 48 -4.81 12.73 -4.99
CA LYS A 48 -5.38 13.94 -5.60
C LYS A 48 -5.40 15.13 -4.63
N ASN A 49 -5.30 14.87 -3.34
CA ASN A 49 -5.36 15.85 -2.26
C ASN A 49 -3.98 16.16 -1.65
N TYR A 50 -2.91 15.53 -2.13
CA TYR A 50 -1.56 15.83 -1.63
C TYR A 50 -1.03 17.09 -2.32
N LEU A 51 -0.99 18.19 -1.57
CA LEU A 51 -0.52 19.49 -2.07
C LEU A 51 0.97 19.49 -2.49
N PHE A 52 1.77 18.52 -2.01
CA PHE A 52 3.23 18.48 -2.17
C PHE A 52 3.80 17.15 -2.70
N ALA A 53 2.95 16.28 -3.28
CA ALA A 53 3.40 15.01 -3.86
C ALA A 53 3.81 15.15 -5.34
N GLY A 54 4.78 16.04 -5.61
CA GLY A 54 5.29 16.30 -6.97
C GLY A 54 6.62 15.61 -7.33
N SER A 55 7.32 15.03 -6.34
CA SER A 55 8.64 14.42 -6.53
C SER A 55 8.66 12.95 -6.11
N HIS A 56 9.66 12.20 -6.58
CA HIS A 56 9.88 10.80 -6.19
C HIS A 56 10.12 10.67 -4.67
N ASP A 57 10.90 11.59 -4.10
CA ASP A 57 11.18 11.62 -2.65
C ASP A 57 9.91 11.84 -1.83
N SER A 58 9.04 12.78 -2.25
CA SER A 58 7.74 12.99 -1.60
C SER A 58 6.85 11.74 -1.70
N ALA A 59 6.87 11.03 -2.83
CA ALA A 59 6.12 9.79 -3.01
C ALA A 59 6.63 8.68 -2.07
N GLN A 60 7.94 8.55 -1.90
CA GLN A 60 8.54 7.60 -0.96
C GLN A 60 8.15 7.92 0.49
N ARG A 61 8.22 9.20 0.90
CA ARG A 61 7.79 9.64 2.24
C ARG A 61 6.31 9.36 2.49
N ALA A 62 5.45 9.64 1.50
CA ALA A 62 4.04 9.31 1.59
C ALA A 62 3.82 7.80 1.76
N ALA A 63 4.52 6.97 0.98
CA ALA A 63 4.44 5.51 1.09
C ALA A 63 4.85 5.01 2.49
N MET A 64 5.89 5.59 3.10
CA MET A 64 6.30 5.26 4.48
C MET A 64 5.18 5.58 5.48
N ILE A 65 4.61 6.78 5.42
CA ILE A 65 3.50 7.19 6.32
C ILE A 65 2.29 6.27 6.14
N TYR A 66 1.87 6.01 4.89
CA TYR A 66 0.76 5.10 4.62
C TYR A 66 0.99 3.69 5.17
N SER A 67 2.23 3.19 5.09
CA SER A 67 2.60 1.88 5.63
C SER A 67 2.49 1.84 7.15
N LEU A 68 2.94 2.90 7.84
CA LEU A 68 2.85 3.02 9.30
C LEU A 68 1.39 3.13 9.77
N LEU A 69 0.58 3.95 9.11
CA LEU A 69 -0.85 4.09 9.42
C LEU A 69 -1.64 2.79 9.15
N ALA A 70 -1.31 2.08 8.07
CA ALA A 70 -1.89 0.77 7.77
C ALA A 70 -1.52 -0.26 8.85
N THR A 71 -0.29 -0.20 9.37
CA THR A 71 0.16 -1.07 10.46
C THR A 71 -0.55 -0.75 11.78
N CYS A 72 -0.76 0.54 12.09
CA CYS A 72 -1.59 0.98 13.22
C CYS A 72 -2.98 0.33 13.14
N LYS A 73 -3.64 0.44 11.98
CA LYS A 73 -4.96 -0.16 11.74
C LYS A 73 -4.93 -1.68 11.92
N LYS A 74 -3.91 -2.36 11.39
CA LYS A 74 -3.76 -3.82 11.50
C LYS A 74 -3.59 -4.28 12.95
N ASN A 75 -2.92 -3.50 13.78
CA ASN A 75 -2.66 -3.80 15.19
C ASN A 75 -3.72 -3.20 16.14
N ASN A 76 -4.83 -2.67 15.63
CA ASN A 76 -5.88 -1.99 16.40
C ASN A 76 -5.36 -0.82 17.26
N VAL A 77 -4.27 -0.17 16.82
CA VAL A 77 -3.70 1.01 17.48
C VAL A 77 -4.26 2.27 16.82
N GLY A 78 -4.72 3.23 17.64
CA GLY A 78 -5.17 4.54 17.17
C GLY A 78 -4.02 5.32 16.52
N PRO A 79 -4.09 5.67 15.23
CA PRO A 79 -2.94 6.29 14.54
C PRO A 79 -2.52 7.64 15.11
N SER A 80 -3.49 8.44 15.59
CA SER A 80 -3.20 9.72 16.23
C SER A 80 -2.47 9.54 17.56
N ALA A 81 -2.92 8.59 18.39
CA ALA A 81 -2.30 8.32 19.69
C ALA A 81 -0.86 7.81 19.52
N TRP A 82 -0.66 6.89 18.58
CA TRP A 82 0.68 6.41 18.22
C TRP A 82 1.57 7.53 17.72
N LEU A 83 1.10 8.39 16.81
CA LEU A 83 1.91 9.49 16.29
C LEU A 83 2.29 10.49 17.38
N THR A 84 1.37 10.83 18.29
CA THR A 84 1.64 11.71 19.42
C THR A 84 2.69 11.09 20.35
N ASP A 85 2.57 9.81 20.68
CA ASP A 85 3.53 9.10 21.53
C ASP A 85 4.93 9.05 20.90
N VAL A 86 5.02 8.73 19.60
CA VAL A 86 6.28 8.70 18.86
C VAL A 86 6.93 10.08 18.84
N LEU A 87 6.18 11.14 18.51
CA LEU A 87 6.71 12.50 18.47
C LEU A 87 7.20 12.99 19.84
N ALA A 88 6.58 12.53 20.93
CA ALA A 88 7.03 12.84 22.28
C ALA A 88 8.33 12.12 22.66
N LYS A 89 8.54 10.89 22.16
CA LYS A 89 9.71 10.05 22.53
C LYS A 89 10.89 10.17 21.58
N ILE A 90 10.68 10.59 20.33
CA ILE A 90 11.68 10.49 19.26
C ILE A 90 12.98 11.26 19.55
N GLN A 91 12.91 12.35 20.33
CA GLN A 91 14.09 13.16 20.68
C GLN A 91 15.01 12.44 21.67
N ASP A 92 14.44 11.67 22.59
CA ASP A 92 15.17 10.99 23.66
C ASP A 92 15.45 9.51 23.35
N GLN A 93 14.92 9.00 22.24
CA GLN A 93 15.02 7.57 21.90
C GLN A 93 16.40 7.23 21.30
N PRO A 94 17.15 6.29 21.90
CA PRO A 94 18.42 5.87 21.33
C PRO A 94 18.20 5.10 20.02
N ILE A 95 19.11 5.27 19.05
CA ILE A 95 19.00 4.69 17.71
C ILE A 95 18.83 3.16 17.72
N ASN A 96 19.42 2.49 18.71
CA ASN A 96 19.33 1.03 18.88
C ASN A 96 17.94 0.55 19.37
N LYS A 97 17.04 1.47 19.73
CA LYS A 97 15.68 1.18 20.24
C LYS A 97 14.57 1.82 19.39
N ILE A 98 14.86 2.20 18.15
CA ILE A 98 13.85 2.78 17.25
C ILE A 98 12.66 1.83 17.04
N GLU A 99 12.88 0.53 17.10
CA GLU A 99 11.81 -0.44 16.91
C GLU A 99 10.70 -0.35 17.97
N GLU A 100 10.97 0.21 19.15
CA GLU A 100 9.96 0.47 20.19
C GLU A 100 8.95 1.55 19.77
N LEU A 101 9.29 2.36 18.76
CA LEU A 101 8.40 3.36 18.19
C LEU A 101 7.46 2.79 17.12
N LEU A 102 7.59 1.51 16.75
CA LEU A 102 6.75 0.89 15.74
C LEU A 102 5.32 0.63 16.28
N PRO A 103 4.30 0.81 15.46
CA PRO A 103 2.92 0.63 15.90
C PRO A 103 2.61 -0.84 16.21
N GLY A 104 2.22 -1.13 17.44
CA GLY A 104 1.82 -2.48 17.90
C GLY A 104 2.93 -3.35 18.47
N LYS A 105 4.06 -2.76 18.88
CA LYS A 105 4.95 -3.38 19.87
C LYS A 105 4.40 -3.25 21.29
#